data_AF-A0A6J7I1A4-F1
#
_entry.id   AF-A0A6J7I1A4-F1
#
_cell.length_a   1.000
_cell.length_b   1.000
_cell.length_c   1.000
_cell.angle_alpha   90.00
_cell.angle_beta   90.00
_cell.angle_gamma   90.00
#
_symmetry.space_group_name_H-M   'P 1'
#
loop_
_entity.id
_entity.type
_entity.pdbx_description
1 polymer ?
#
loop_
_entity_poly.entity_id
_entity_poly.type
_entity_poly.pdbx_seq_one_letter_code
_entity_poly.pdbx_strand_id
1 'polypeptide(L)'
;MTRTIVLVPLLTLALTWGTAAQAGASGTSDVGSRARAFVAMTHERFMAQAASVSAPFDWATDGCTATPASWAATFRPACVQHDFGYRNLGYGLRLSRLEATRRWIDERFLDEMRRICDAGRRGLRRVACRTRATLMWAAVRVANRPWT
;
A
#
# COMPACT_ATOMS: atom_id res chain seq x y z
N MET A 1 -9.38 -37.51 77.36
CA MET A 1 -8.50 -36.82 76.40
C MET A 1 -8.72 -37.44 75.02
N THR A 2 -9.54 -36.81 74.18
CA THR A 2 -9.85 -37.30 72.82
C THR A 2 -9.76 -36.11 71.88
N ARG A 3 -8.75 -36.10 71.01
CA ARG A 3 -8.55 -35.09 69.96
C ARG A 3 -9.28 -35.53 68.71
N THR A 4 -10.32 -34.81 68.32
CA THR A 4 -11.00 -35.00 67.03
C THR A 4 -10.27 -34.15 65.99
N ILE A 5 -9.65 -34.79 65.00
CA ILE A 5 -9.03 -34.13 63.85
C ILE A 5 -10.11 -34.01 62.77
N VAL A 6 -10.43 -32.78 62.36
CA VAL A 6 -11.32 -32.52 61.23
C VAL A 6 -10.47 -32.32 59.98
N LEU A 7 -10.58 -33.25 59.03
CA LEU A 7 -9.98 -33.16 57.70
C LEU A 7 -10.87 -32.28 56.81
N VAL A 8 -10.32 -31.16 56.33
CA VAL A 8 -10.95 -30.30 55.32
C VAL A 8 -10.53 -30.80 53.93
N PRO A 9 -11.46 -31.11 53.01
CA PRO A 9 -11.10 -31.55 51.68
C PRO A 9 -10.60 -30.35 50.84
N LEU A 10 -9.41 -30.51 50.25
CA LEU A 10 -8.84 -29.57 49.28
C LEU A 10 -9.63 -29.69 47.96
N LEU A 11 -10.48 -28.70 47.70
CA LEU A 11 -11.20 -28.54 46.44
C LEU A 11 -10.23 -27.96 45.40
N THR A 12 -9.74 -28.79 44.47
CA THR A 12 -8.89 -28.34 43.37
C THR A 12 -9.74 -27.74 42.25
N LEU A 13 -9.78 -26.40 42.16
CA LEU A 13 -10.31 -25.71 40.99
C LEU A 13 -9.36 -25.94 39.80
N ALA A 14 -9.76 -26.84 38.89
CA ALA A 14 -9.13 -26.96 37.59
C ALA A 14 -9.55 -25.77 36.72
N LEU A 15 -8.72 -24.73 36.66
CA LEU A 15 -8.83 -23.64 35.69
C LEU A 15 -8.55 -24.22 34.29
N THR A 16 -9.61 -24.47 33.52
CA THR A 16 -9.49 -24.78 32.10
C THR A 16 -9.16 -23.50 31.35
N TRP A 17 -7.92 -23.35 30.92
CA TRP A 17 -7.52 -22.30 30.01
C TRP A 17 -8.16 -22.60 28.65
N GLY A 18 -9.29 -21.95 28.36
CA GLY A 18 -9.89 -21.98 27.04
C GLY A 18 -8.95 -21.30 26.05
N THR A 19 -8.23 -22.07 25.25
CA THR A 19 -7.53 -21.56 24.08
C THR A 19 -8.56 -21.25 23.01
N ALA A 20 -8.97 -19.98 22.92
CA ALA A 20 -9.70 -19.50 21.76
C ALA A 20 -8.79 -19.60 20.53
N ALA A 21 -8.99 -20.63 19.70
CA ALA A 21 -8.36 -20.70 18.40
C ALA A 21 -8.90 -19.57 17.51
N GLN A 22 -8.09 -18.54 17.23
CA GLN A 22 -8.38 -17.61 16.14
C GLN A 22 -8.13 -18.32 14.81
N ALA A 23 -9.19 -18.86 14.22
CA ALA A 23 -9.18 -19.31 12.84
C ALA A 23 -9.49 -18.13 11.89
N GLY A 24 -8.54 -17.80 11.01
CA GLY A 24 -8.82 -17.35 9.64
C GLY A 24 -9.28 -15.91 9.40
N ALA A 25 -8.33 -14.95 9.36
CA ALA A 25 -8.49 -13.70 8.59
C ALA A 25 -7.15 -13.07 8.12
N SER A 26 -6.00 -13.67 8.41
CA SER A 26 -4.69 -13.00 8.27
C SER A 26 -4.17 -12.88 6.83
N GLY A 27 -4.64 -13.71 5.89
CA GLY A 27 -4.06 -13.80 4.54
C GLY A 27 -4.31 -12.59 3.64
N THR A 28 -5.55 -12.08 3.58
CA THR A 28 -5.89 -10.93 2.72
C THR A 28 -5.48 -9.60 3.35
N SER A 29 -5.54 -9.48 4.69
CA SER A 29 -5.03 -8.33 5.42
C SER A 29 -3.50 -8.21 5.32
N ASP A 30 -2.76 -9.34 5.30
CA ASP A 30 -1.32 -9.35 5.05
C ASP A 30 -0.98 -8.84 3.64
N VAL A 31 -1.61 -9.44 2.62
CA VAL A 31 -1.37 -9.06 1.22
C VAL A 31 -1.74 -7.59 0.96
N GLY A 32 -2.87 -7.11 1.51
CA GLY A 32 -3.27 -5.71 1.41
C GLY A 32 -2.31 -4.76 2.12
N SER A 33 -1.78 -5.14 3.29
CA SER A 33 -0.80 -4.33 4.03
C SER A 33 0.54 -4.27 3.29
N ARG A 34 0.98 -5.38 2.69
CA ARG A 34 2.18 -5.45 1.86
C ARG A 34 2.03 -4.62 0.57
N ALA A 35 0.88 -4.68 -0.11
CA ALA A 35 0.59 -3.81 -1.26
C ALA A 35 0.66 -2.33 -0.88
N ARG A 36 0.08 -1.95 0.27
CA ARG A 36 0.19 -0.57 0.79
C ARG A 36 1.65 -0.20 1.08
N ALA A 37 2.46 -1.10 1.62
CA ALA A 37 3.88 -0.84 1.85
C ALA A 37 4.62 -0.51 0.54
N PHE A 38 4.35 -1.24 -0.55
CA PHE A 38 4.89 -0.97 -1.89
C PHE A 38 4.48 0.41 -2.45
N VAL A 39 3.24 0.85 -2.22
CA VAL A 39 2.82 2.20 -2.64
C VAL A 39 3.38 3.30 -1.71
N ALA A 40 3.61 2.99 -0.43
CA ALA A 40 4.12 3.93 0.56
C ALA A 40 5.61 4.26 0.42
N MET A 41 6.42 3.33 -0.09
CA MET A 41 7.87 3.55 -0.26
C MET A 41 8.20 4.53 -1.40
N THR A 42 9.45 4.97 -1.47
CA THR A 42 9.94 5.78 -2.60
C THR A 42 9.93 4.97 -3.89
N HIS A 43 9.77 5.64 -5.04
CA HIS A 43 9.81 4.97 -6.34
C HIS A 43 11.13 4.20 -6.57
N GLU A 44 12.26 4.70 -6.06
CA GLU A 44 13.56 4.02 -6.13
C GLU A 44 13.52 2.67 -5.40
N ARG A 45 13.02 2.66 -4.16
CA ARG A 45 12.90 1.43 -3.37
C ARG A 45 11.86 0.49 -3.96
N PHE A 46 10.77 1.02 -4.49
CA PHE A 46 9.75 0.25 -5.20
C PHE A 46 10.36 -0.48 -6.39
N MET A 47 11.10 0.22 -7.26
CA MET A 47 11.73 -0.38 -8.44
C MET A 47 12.79 -1.43 -8.05
N ALA A 48 13.55 -1.18 -6.98
CA ALA A 48 14.53 -2.13 -6.47
C ALA A 48 13.90 -3.42 -5.93
N GLN A 49 12.74 -3.31 -5.26
CA GLN A 49 12.07 -4.46 -4.65
C GLN A 49 11.14 -5.21 -5.62
N ALA A 50 10.50 -4.51 -6.56
CA ALA A 50 9.54 -5.06 -7.51
C ALA A 50 10.13 -6.23 -8.32
N ALA A 51 11.44 -6.19 -8.62
CA ALA A 51 12.13 -7.26 -9.34
C ALA A 51 12.24 -8.59 -8.55
N SER A 52 12.04 -8.57 -7.23
CA SER A 52 12.29 -9.71 -6.33
C SER A 52 11.03 -10.34 -5.76
N VAL A 53 9.84 -9.80 -6.07
CA VAL A 53 8.57 -10.24 -5.50
C VAL A 53 7.59 -10.52 -6.63
N SER A 54 7.18 -11.77 -6.80
CA SER A 54 6.27 -12.16 -7.88
C SER A 54 4.82 -12.32 -7.42
N ALA A 55 4.57 -13.01 -6.31
CA ALA A 55 3.22 -13.33 -5.84
C ALA A 55 2.81 -12.55 -4.56
N PRO A 56 1.51 -12.24 -4.38
CA PRO A 56 0.39 -12.49 -5.30
C PRO A 56 0.07 -11.27 -6.21
N PHE A 57 1.00 -10.32 -6.36
CA PHE A 57 0.68 -9.01 -6.94
C PHE A 57 0.59 -8.99 -8.47
N ASP A 58 -0.30 -8.14 -8.99
CA ASP A 58 -0.32 -7.73 -10.40
C ASP A 58 0.72 -6.63 -10.63
N TRP A 59 1.78 -6.98 -11.36
CA TRP A 59 2.89 -6.08 -11.71
C TRP A 59 2.77 -5.50 -13.13
N ALA A 60 1.67 -5.78 -13.84
CA ALA A 60 1.47 -5.20 -15.17
C ALA A 60 1.44 -3.67 -15.08
N THR A 61 2.05 -3.02 -16.06
CA THR A 61 2.13 -1.55 -16.12
C THR A 61 2.20 -1.15 -17.58
N ASP A 62 1.42 -0.14 -17.95
CA ASP A 62 1.62 0.60 -19.19
C ASP A 62 2.39 1.91 -18.91
N GLY A 63 2.56 2.29 -17.64
CA GLY A 63 3.37 3.42 -17.23
C GLY A 63 2.66 4.72 -17.57
N CYS A 64 3.34 5.65 -18.22
CA CYS A 64 2.76 6.97 -18.51
C CYS A 64 2.27 7.10 -19.97
N THR A 65 1.68 6.05 -20.55
CA THR A 65 1.25 6.00 -21.97
C THR A 65 0.28 7.11 -22.37
N ALA A 66 -0.58 7.56 -21.45
CA ALA A 66 -1.53 8.66 -21.68
C ALA A 66 -0.92 10.06 -21.52
N THR A 67 0.41 10.20 -21.57
CA THR A 67 1.13 11.46 -21.29
C THR A 67 2.14 11.78 -22.41
N PRO A 68 2.43 13.07 -22.71
CA PRO A 68 3.52 13.43 -23.63
C PRO A 68 4.84 12.69 -23.34
N ALA A 69 5.52 12.23 -24.40
CA ALA A 69 6.68 11.34 -24.30
C ALA A 69 7.80 11.84 -23.37
N SER A 70 8.09 13.15 -23.37
CA SER A 70 9.15 13.71 -22.52
C SER A 70 8.80 13.68 -21.02
N TRP A 71 7.52 13.76 -20.69
CA TRP A 71 7.04 13.64 -19.31
C TRP A 71 6.96 12.17 -18.93
N ALA A 72 6.50 11.32 -19.84
CA ALA A 72 6.50 9.87 -19.66
C ALA A 72 7.91 9.34 -19.33
N ALA A 73 8.92 9.74 -20.10
CA ALA A 73 10.31 9.39 -19.83
C ALA A 73 10.80 9.90 -18.45
N THR A 74 10.35 11.08 -18.02
CA THR A 74 10.73 11.64 -16.71
C THR A 74 10.06 10.91 -15.55
N PHE A 75 8.76 10.65 -15.66
CA PHE A 75 7.92 10.22 -14.53
C PHE A 75 7.59 8.73 -14.54
N ARG A 76 8.16 7.95 -15.47
CA ARG A 76 7.91 6.51 -15.60
C ARG A 76 7.97 5.76 -14.27
N PRO A 77 8.98 5.96 -13.39
CA PRO A 77 9.02 5.24 -12.12
C PRO A 77 7.80 5.50 -11.22
N ALA A 78 7.30 6.74 -11.19
CA ALA A 78 6.11 7.11 -10.42
C ALA A 78 4.83 6.53 -11.04
N CYS A 79 4.71 6.52 -12.38
CA CYS A 79 3.56 5.90 -13.05
C CYS A 79 3.52 4.38 -12.81
N VAL A 80 4.65 3.68 -12.90
CA VAL A 80 4.70 2.23 -12.62
C VAL A 80 4.24 1.93 -11.19
N GLN A 81 4.65 2.74 -10.21
CA GLN A 81 4.21 2.60 -8.82
C GLN A 81 2.71 2.91 -8.64
N HIS A 82 2.18 3.91 -9.37
CA HIS A 82 0.75 4.25 -9.38
C HIS A 82 -0.10 3.11 -9.96
N ASP A 83 0.32 2.55 -11.09
CA ASP A 83 -0.32 1.39 -11.73
C ASP A 83 -0.40 0.20 -10.77
N PHE A 84 0.70 -0.10 -10.07
CA PHE A 84 0.72 -1.16 -9.05
C PHE A 84 -0.35 -0.92 -7.98
N GLY A 85 -0.46 0.30 -7.46
CA GLY A 85 -1.49 0.65 -6.48
C GLY A 85 -2.90 0.41 -7.02
N TYR A 86 -3.18 0.89 -8.23
CA TYR A 86 -4.49 0.73 -8.87
C TYR A 86 -4.84 -0.73 -9.14
N ARG A 87 -3.90 -1.52 -9.64
CA ARG A 87 -4.11 -2.94 -9.97
C ARG A 87 -4.26 -3.82 -8.74
N ASN A 88 -3.56 -3.54 -7.66
CA ASN A 88 -3.60 -4.40 -6.48
C ASN A 88 -4.65 -3.95 -5.45
N LEU A 89 -4.78 -2.66 -5.19
CA LEU A 89 -5.74 -2.16 -4.19
C LEU A 89 -7.13 -1.95 -4.81
N GLY A 90 -7.20 -1.37 -6.00
CA GLY A 90 -8.46 -0.94 -6.62
C GLY A 90 -9.14 -1.98 -7.51
N TYR A 91 -8.59 -2.24 -8.69
CA TYR A 91 -9.29 -2.91 -9.79
C TYR A 91 -8.99 -4.41 -9.93
N GLY A 92 -7.74 -4.83 -9.78
CA GLY A 92 -7.32 -6.22 -9.96
C GLY A 92 -7.60 -7.06 -8.71
N LEU A 93 -6.68 -7.10 -7.74
CA LEU A 93 -6.87 -7.88 -6.52
C LEU A 93 -7.90 -7.28 -5.55
N ARG A 94 -8.30 -6.02 -5.76
CA ARG A 94 -9.36 -5.30 -5.00
C ARG A 94 -9.12 -5.34 -3.48
N LEU A 95 -7.85 -5.33 -3.06
CA LEU A 95 -7.46 -5.42 -1.66
C LEU A 95 -7.95 -4.22 -0.82
N SER A 96 -8.40 -3.13 -1.47
CA SER A 96 -9.07 -2.00 -0.84
C SER A 96 -9.76 -1.07 -1.86
N ARG A 97 -11.09 -1.13 -1.97
CA ARG A 97 -11.90 -0.27 -2.86
C ARG A 97 -12.43 1.01 -2.22
N LEU A 98 -11.76 1.49 -1.17
CA LEU A 98 -12.15 2.73 -0.51
C LEU A 98 -11.68 3.92 -1.34
N GLU A 99 -12.53 4.94 -1.49
CA GLU A 99 -12.14 6.21 -2.14
C GLU A 99 -10.93 6.86 -1.46
N ALA A 100 -10.82 6.71 -0.15
CA ALA A 100 -9.66 7.18 0.61
C ALA A 100 -8.36 6.50 0.14
N THR A 101 -8.41 5.22 -0.21
CA THR A 101 -7.24 4.50 -0.73
C THR A 101 -6.87 4.96 -2.13
N ARG A 102 -7.84 5.19 -3.01
CA ARG A 102 -7.58 5.76 -4.35
C ARG A 102 -6.94 7.15 -4.23
N ARG A 103 -7.51 8.03 -3.40
CA ARG A 103 -6.98 9.38 -3.12
C ARG A 103 -5.54 9.31 -2.65
N TRP A 104 -5.27 8.44 -1.68
CA TRP A 104 -3.93 8.23 -1.16
C TRP A 104 -2.95 7.75 -2.25
N ILE A 105 -3.34 6.82 -3.13
CA ILE A 105 -2.48 6.39 -4.25
C ILE A 105 -2.19 7.55 -5.22
N ASP A 106 -3.20 8.36 -5.55
CA ASP A 106 -3.03 9.54 -6.41
C ASP A 106 -2.09 10.58 -5.74
N GLU A 107 -2.22 10.81 -4.44
CA GLU A 107 -1.33 11.69 -3.67
C GLU A 107 0.11 11.17 -3.66
N ARG A 108 0.30 9.86 -3.44
CA ARG A 108 1.62 9.21 -3.54
C ARG A 108 2.24 9.38 -4.91
N PHE A 109 1.45 9.32 -5.98
CA PHE A 109 1.92 9.58 -7.34
C PHE A 109 2.43 11.01 -7.51
N LEU A 110 1.72 12.01 -7.00
CA LEU A 110 2.19 13.40 -7.00
C LEU A 110 3.51 13.57 -6.22
N ASP A 111 3.59 12.97 -5.03
CA ASP A 111 4.78 13.05 -4.18
C ASP A 111 6.01 12.45 -4.85
N GLU A 112 5.88 11.28 -5.47
CA GLU A 112 7.01 10.62 -6.11
C GLU A 112 7.43 11.30 -7.41
N MET A 113 6.49 11.88 -8.17
CA MET A 113 6.86 12.77 -9.27
C MET A 113 7.62 14.01 -8.78
N ARG A 114 7.21 14.61 -7.65
CA ARG A 114 7.94 15.73 -7.04
C ARG A 114 9.33 15.32 -6.56
N ARG A 115 9.48 14.12 -5.98
CA ARG A 115 10.79 13.56 -5.61
C ARG A 115 11.74 13.47 -6.81
N ILE A 116 11.24 12.96 -7.95
CA ILE A 116 12.01 12.93 -9.22
C ILE A 116 12.43 14.34 -9.64
N CYS A 117 11.53 15.32 -9.53
CA CYS A 117 11.87 16.72 -9.83
C CYS A 117 12.99 17.26 -8.94
N ASP A 118 12.95 16.93 -7.66
CA ASP A 118 13.83 17.51 -6.65
C ASP A 118 15.23 16.90 -6.67
N ALA A 119 15.36 15.63 -7.02
CA ALA A 119 16.64 14.94 -7.14
C ALA A 119 17.48 15.46 -8.32
N GLY A 120 16.85 15.76 -9.47
CA GLY A 120 17.58 16.04 -10.72
C GLY A 120 17.54 17.48 -11.21
N ARG A 121 16.81 18.40 -10.53
CA ARG A 121 16.54 19.74 -11.07
C ARG A 121 16.62 20.84 -9.99
N ARG A 122 16.95 22.06 -10.44
CA ARG A 122 17.05 23.28 -9.62
C ARG A 122 16.38 24.46 -10.32
N GLY A 123 16.11 25.52 -9.57
CA GLY A 123 15.52 26.77 -10.07
C GLY A 123 14.25 26.55 -10.91
N LEU A 124 14.13 27.28 -12.01
CA LEU A 124 12.96 27.23 -12.91
C LEU A 124 12.72 25.83 -13.50
N ARG A 125 13.75 25.02 -13.72
CA ARG A 125 13.60 23.64 -14.20
C ARG A 125 12.86 22.76 -13.19
N ARG A 126 13.12 22.96 -11.90
CA ARG A 126 12.41 22.24 -10.82
C ARG A 126 10.96 22.69 -10.74
N VAL A 127 10.71 24.00 -10.83
CA VAL A 127 9.34 24.55 -10.85
C VAL A 127 8.54 23.96 -12.01
N ALA A 128 9.07 24.06 -13.25
CA ALA A 128 8.40 23.52 -14.43
C ALA A 128 8.12 22.01 -14.32
N CYS A 129 9.06 21.24 -13.74
CA CYS A 129 8.84 19.82 -13.49
C CYS A 129 7.70 19.56 -12.50
N ARG A 130 7.67 20.28 -11.36
CA ARG A 130 6.62 20.13 -10.35
C ARG A 130 5.25 20.58 -10.87
N THR A 131 5.21 21.57 -11.77
CA THR A 131 3.98 21.94 -12.48
C THR A 131 3.46 20.77 -13.31
N ARG A 132 4.32 20.11 -14.09
CA ARG A 132 3.95 18.91 -14.87
C ARG A 132 3.45 17.77 -13.99
N ALA A 133 4.12 17.52 -12.86
CA ALA A 133 3.68 16.55 -11.86
C ALA A 133 2.26 16.85 -11.35
N THR A 134 1.98 18.13 -11.06
CA THR A 134 0.66 18.57 -10.62
C THR A 134 -0.40 18.39 -11.70
N LEU A 135 -0.08 18.65 -12.97
CA LEU A 135 -0.99 18.42 -14.09
C LEU A 135 -1.30 16.93 -14.29
N MET A 136 -0.31 16.06 -14.20
CA MET A 136 -0.53 14.61 -14.30
C MET A 136 -1.36 14.07 -13.14
N TRP A 137 -1.11 14.54 -11.91
CA TRP A 137 -1.95 14.23 -10.76
C TRP A 137 -3.41 14.69 -10.97
N ALA A 138 -3.61 15.93 -11.40
CA ALA A 138 -4.96 16.44 -11.68
C ALA A 138 -5.67 15.62 -12.77
N ALA A 139 -4.94 15.21 -13.81
CA ALA A 139 -5.49 14.38 -14.89
C ALA A 139 -6.02 13.04 -14.37
N VAL A 140 -5.26 12.31 -13.55
CA VAL A 140 -5.74 11.02 -13.00
C VAL A 140 -6.92 11.20 -12.04
N ARG A 141 -6.99 12.33 -11.31
CA ARG A 141 -8.12 12.66 -10.43
C ARG A 141 -9.42 12.91 -11.18
N VAL A 142 -9.32 13.46 -12.39
CA VAL A 142 -10.47 13.75 -13.27
C VAL A 142 -10.87 12.53 -14.09
N ALA A 143 -9.89 11.80 -14.64
CA ALA A 143 -10.15 10.67 -15.52
C ALA A 143 -10.67 9.42 -14.79
N ASN A 144 -10.19 9.16 -13.56
CA ASN A 144 -10.55 7.96 -12.83
C ASN A 144 -11.82 8.17 -12.01
N ARG A 145 -12.83 7.34 -12.29
CA ARG A 145 -14.07 7.33 -11.50
C ARG A 145 -13.78 7.00 -10.03
N PRO A 146 -14.52 7.57 -9.09
CA PRO A 146 -14.51 7.13 -7.70
C PRO A 146 -14.72 5.61 -7.59
N TRP A 147 -13.89 4.94 -6.80
CA TRP A 147 -14.10 3.60 -6.30
C TRP A 147 -15.32 3.57 -5.39
N THR A 148 -16.10 2.51 -5.53
CA THR A 148 -17.28 2.18 -4.72
C THR A 148 -17.10 0.77 -4.18
#